data_AF-A0A6G3XEJ9-F1
#
_entry.id   AF-A0A6G3XEJ9-F1
#
_cell.length_a   1.000
_cell.length_b   1.000
_cell.length_c   1.000
_cell.angle_alpha   90.00
_cell.angle_beta   90.00
_cell.angle_gamma   90.00
#
_symmetry.space_group_name_H-M   'P 1'
#
loop_
_entity.id
_entity.type
_entity.pdbx_description
1 polymer ?
#
loop_
_entity_poly.entity_id
_entity_poly.type
_entity_poly.pdbx_seq_one_letter_code
_entity_poly.pdbx_strand_id
1 'polypeptide(L)' 'MSLPRISCRLSLAVPAVLGALALSTLPAFATSTPAQIATSRTNGVAYLKSLQAADGSYAGSGLSNEWAFSAFAAAGTA' A
#
# COMPACT_ATOMS: atom_id res chain seq x y z
N MET A 1 38.47 10.39 36.84
CA MET A 1 37.97 10.46 35.45
C MET A 1 36.66 9.69 35.40
N SER A 2 35.51 10.37 35.30
CA SER A 2 34.18 9.73 35.36
C SER A 2 33.51 9.80 34.00
N LEU A 3 33.54 8.70 33.25
CA LEU A 3 32.70 8.49 32.07
C LEU A 3 32.01 7.12 32.19
N PRO A 4 30.85 7.02 32.87
CA PRO A 4 30.04 5.79 32.76
C PRO A 4 28.58 6.02 32.35
N ARG A 5 28.08 7.26 32.31
CA ARG A 5 26.63 7.50 32.15
C ARG A 5 26.14 7.63 30.71
N ILE A 6 26.98 8.07 29.78
CA ILE A 6 26.57 8.33 28.38
C ILE A 6 26.63 7.03 27.56
N SER A 7 27.67 6.23 27.72
CA SER A 7 27.84 4.95 27.02
C SER A 7 26.73 3.95 27.36
N CYS A 8 26.31 3.89 28.63
CA CYS A 8 25.25 2.98 29.08
C CYS A 8 23.88 3.33 28.47
N ARG A 9 23.58 4.62 28.28
CA ARG A 9 22.32 5.07 27.66
C ARG A 9 22.25 4.76 26.16
N LEU A 10 23.38 4.87 25.46
CA LEU A 10 23.49 4.50 24.05
C LEU A 10 23.36 2.98 23.84
N SER A 11 23.94 2.16 24.72
CA SER A 11 23.85 0.70 24.64
C SER A 11 22.42 0.16 24.79
N LEU A 12 21.54 0.87 25.50
CA LEU A 12 20.13 0.49 25.68
C LEU A 12 19.20 1.10 24.61
N ALA A 13 19.52 2.29 24.10
CA ALA A 13 18.69 2.98 23.12
C ALA A 13 18.67 2.28 21.75
N VAL A 14 19.83 1.78 21.29
CA VAL A 14 19.94 1.11 19.98
C VAL A 14 19.09 -0.16 19.88
N PRO A 15 19.17 -1.14 20.80
CA PRO A 15 18.31 -2.32 20.73
C PRO A 15 16.83 -1.97 20.94
N ALA A 16 16.51 -0.93 21.73
CA ALA A 16 15.13 -0.47 21.89
C ALA A 16 14.54 0.12 20.60
N VAL A 17 15.31 0.93 19.87
CA VAL A 17 14.87 1.51 18.58
C VAL A 17 14.77 0.45 17.49
N LEU A 18 15.72 -0.50 17.44
CA LEU A 18 15.63 -1.63 16.51
C LEU A 18 14.45 -2.55 16.83
N GLY A 19 14.18 -2.80 18.12
CA GLY A 19 13.01 -3.55 18.56
C GLY A 19 11.70 -2.84 18.22
N ALA A 20 11.62 -1.52 18.45
CA ALA A 20 10.47 -0.72 18.07
C ALA A 20 10.26 -0.68 16.55
N LEU A 21 11.35 -0.58 15.78
CA LEU A 21 11.29 -0.64 14.32
C LEU A 21 10.79 -2.00 13.84
N ALA A 22 11.32 -3.11 14.38
CA ALA A 22 10.88 -4.46 14.05
C ALA A 22 9.41 -4.73 14.42
N LEU A 23 8.90 -4.12 15.48
CA LEU A 23 7.49 -4.19 15.86
C LEU A 23 6.60 -3.31 14.97
N SER A 24 7.12 -2.19 14.46
CA SER A 24 6.41 -1.28 13.56
C SER A 24 6.32 -1.78 12.11
N THR A 25 7.17 -2.73 11.71
CA THR A 25 7.24 -3.25 10.34
C THR A 25 6.38 -4.51 10.12
N LEU A 26 5.58 -4.92 11.11
CA LEU A 26 4.65 -6.03 10.91
C LEU A 26 3.72 -5.72 9.73
N PRO A 27 3.74 -6.55 8.66
CA PRO A 27 2.88 -6.31 7.51
C PRO A 27 1.43 -6.32 7.97
N ALA A 28 0.67 -5.28 7.64
CA ALA A 28 -0.76 -5.31 7.81
C ALA A 28 -1.33 -6.42 6.90
N PHE A 29 -1.79 -7.50 7.50
CA PHE A 29 -2.43 -8.57 6.76
C PHE A 29 -3.81 -8.09 6.27
N ALA A 30 -4.13 -8.41 5.02
CA ALA A 30 -5.48 -8.19 4.53
C ALA A 30 -6.47 -9.04 5.35
N THR A 31 -7.50 -8.40 5.89
CA THR A 31 -8.58 -9.09 6.61
C THR A 31 -9.50 -9.88 5.65
N SER A 32 -9.47 -9.55 4.37
CA SER A 32 -10.17 -10.25 3.30
C SER A 32 -9.43 -11.50 2.86
N THR A 33 -10.17 -12.57 2.59
CA THR A 33 -9.63 -13.80 2.00
C THR A 33 -9.11 -13.56 0.56
N PRO A 34 -8.20 -14.40 0.04
CA PRO A 34 -7.72 -14.29 -1.34
C PRO A 34 -8.85 -14.31 -2.38
N ALA A 35 -9.88 -15.14 -2.18
CA ALA A 35 -11.05 -15.21 -3.06
C ALA A 35 -11.87 -13.91 -3.05
N GLN A 36 -12.05 -13.29 -1.88
CA GLN A 36 -12.72 -11.98 -1.77
C GLN A 36 -11.91 -10.87 -2.46
N ILE A 37 -10.58 -10.90 -2.36
CA ILE A 37 -9.70 -9.96 -3.05
C ILE A 37 -9.81 -10.12 -4.57
N ALA A 38 -9.76 -11.36 -5.08
CA ALA A 38 -9.90 -11.65 -6.51
C ALA A 38 -11.28 -11.21 -7.05
N THR A 39 -12.33 -11.44 -6.26
CA THR A 39 -13.70 -10.99 -6.59
C THR A 39 -13.77 -9.46 -6.61
N SER A 40 -13.24 -8.80 -5.58
CA SER A 40 -13.21 -7.34 -5.48
C SER A 40 -12.44 -6.71 -6.66
N ARG A 41 -11.29 -7.28 -7.04
CA ARG A 41 -10.52 -6.84 -8.21
C ARG A 41 -11.33 -6.96 -9.50
N THR A 42 -12.02 -8.09 -9.71
CA THR A 42 -12.87 -8.31 -10.89
C THR A 42 -14.00 -7.29 -10.96
N ASN A 43 -14.70 -7.07 -9.85
CA ASN A 43 -15.78 -6.09 -9.75
C ASN A 43 -15.26 -4.67 -9.95
N GLY A 44 -14.10 -4.33 -9.41
CA GLY A 44 -13.44 -3.05 -9.59
C GLY A 44 -13.09 -2.78 -11.06
N VAL A 45 -12.51 -3.75 -11.78
CA VAL A 45 -12.24 -3.61 -13.21
C VAL A 45 -13.52 -3.38 -14.01
N ALA A 46 -14.59 -4.13 -13.72
CA ALA A 46 -15.87 -3.96 -14.39
C ALA A 46 -16.48 -2.56 -14.13
N TYR A 47 -16.42 -2.10 -12.88
CA TYR A 47 -16.86 -0.76 -12.50
C TYR A 47 -16.04 0.32 -13.21
N LEU A 48 -14.71 0.24 -13.20
CA LEU A 48 -13.87 1.21 -13.90
C LEU A 48 -14.20 1.26 -15.39
N LYS A 49 -14.37 0.12 -16.06
CA LYS A 49 -14.80 0.08 -17.46
C LYS A 49 -16.14 0.80 -17.69
N SER A 50 -17.08 0.71 -16.75
CA SER A 50 -18.37 1.41 -16.85
C SER A 50 -18.27 2.94 -16.74
N LEU A 51 -17.17 3.46 -16.19
CA LEU A 51 -16.92 4.89 -16.06
C LEU A 51 -16.24 5.50 -17.29
N GLN A 52 -15.87 4.69 -18.29
CA GLN A 52 -15.22 5.18 -19.49
C GLN A 52 -16.19 6.06 -20.29
N ALA A 53 -15.78 7.27 -20.62
CA ALA A 53 -16.53 8.15 -21.49
C ALA A 53 -16.54 7.61 -22.93
N ALA A 54 -17.47 8.11 -23.75
CA ALA A 54 -17.64 7.65 -25.12
C ALA A 54 -16.42 7.89 -26.03
N ASP A 55 -15.57 8.85 -25.68
CA ASP A 55 -14.28 9.14 -26.33
C ASP A 55 -13.14 8.22 -25.84
N GLY A 56 -13.43 7.28 -24.94
CA GLY A 56 -12.45 6.38 -24.34
C GLY A 56 -11.74 6.95 -23.11
N SER A 57 -12.01 8.20 -22.74
CA SER A 57 -11.37 8.90 -21.63
C SER A 57 -11.93 8.46 -20.27
N TYR A 58 -11.08 8.52 -19.24
CA TYR A 58 -11.45 8.46 -17.83
C TYR A 58 -11.32 9.84 -17.14
N ALA A 59 -10.79 10.84 -17.84
CA ALA A 59 -10.65 12.22 -17.38
C ALA A 59 -12.01 12.94 -17.38
N GLY A 60 -12.84 12.66 -16.38
CA GLY A 60 -14.16 13.29 -16.24
C GLY A 60 -14.96 12.84 -15.03
N SER A 61 -14.73 11.62 -14.55
CA SER A 61 -15.40 11.03 -13.37
C SER A 61 -14.63 11.24 -12.05
N GLY A 62 -13.71 12.20 -12.01
CA GLY A 62 -12.76 12.37 -10.90
C GLY A 62 -11.54 11.42 -10.97
N LEU A 63 -11.42 10.66 -12.05
CA LEU A 63 -10.29 9.80 -12.37
C LEU A 63 -9.38 10.46 -13.43
N SER A 64 -8.11 10.05 -13.48
CA SER A 64 -7.21 10.38 -14.60
C SER A 64 -6.98 9.16 -15.48
N ASN A 65 -6.71 9.39 -16.76
CA ASN A 65 -6.36 8.34 -17.71
C ASN A 65 -5.16 7.53 -17.21
N GLU A 66 -4.12 8.22 -16.74
CA GLU A 66 -2.88 7.61 -16.23
C GLU A 66 -3.17 6.62 -15.08
N TRP A 67 -4.04 7.02 -14.16
CA TRP A 67 -4.42 6.19 -13.03
C TRP A 67 -5.24 4.98 -13.47
N ALA A 68 -6.23 5.19 -14.34
CA ALA A 68 -7.10 4.12 -14.84
C ALA A 68 -6.29 3.07 -15.63
N PHE A 69 -5.40 3.52 -16.52
CA PHE A 69 -4.53 2.63 -17.28
C PHE A 69 -3.54 1.88 -16.38
N SER A 70 -2.97 2.56 -15.38
CA SER A 70 -2.13 1.90 -14.38
C SER A 70 -2.89 0.83 -13.58
N ALA A 71 -4.15 1.12 -13.23
CA ALA A 71 -5.01 0.15 -12.54
C ALA A 71 -5.31 -1.07 -13.41
N PHE A 72 -5.62 -0.89 -14.71
CA PHE A 72 -5.82 -2.00 -15.64
C PHE A 72 -4.54 -2.80 -15.88
N ALA A 73 -3.38 -2.15 -16.00
CA ALA A 73 -2.10 -2.83 -16.15
C ALA A 73 -1.77 -3.68 -14.92
N ALA A 74 -1.91 -3.12 -13.71
CA ALA A 74 -1.76 -3.88 -12.46
C ALA A 74 -2.80 -5.00 -12.33
N ALA A 75 -3.99 -4.79 -12.90
CA ALA A 75 -5.04 -5.79 -12.99
C ALA A 75 -4.76 -6.89 -14.04
N GLY A 76 -3.79 -6.71 -14.94
CA GLY A 76 -3.51 -7.64 -16.04
C GLY A 76 -4.62 -7.62 -17.11
N THR A 77 -5.30 -6.48 -17.26
CA THR A 77 -6.45 -6.30 -18.16
C THR A 77 -6.31 -5.08 -19.08
N ALA A 78 -5.09 -4.56 -19.23
CA ALA A 78 -4.74 -3.49 -20.16
C ALA A 78 -4.77 -3.98 -21.61
#